data_AF-A0A967GPY0-F1
#
_entry.id   AF-A0A967GPY0-F1
#
_cell.length_a   1.000
_cell.length_b   1.000
_cell.length_c   1.000
_cell.angle_alpha   90.00
_cell.angle_beta   90.00
_cell.angle_gamma   90.00
#
_symmetry.space_group_name_H-M   'P 1'
#
loop_
_entity.id
_entity.type
_entity.pdbx_description
1 polymer ?
#
loop_
_entity_poly.entity_id
_entity_poly.type
_entity_poly.pdbx_seq_one_letter_code
_entity_poly.pdbx_strand_id
1 'polypeptide(L)'
;MLAGWLSDDLYVIGSIANMNGDPTDPFDHVESFFDESELFSSVELGWTSSQDRFYTDNVHLTFWHVDSVDSAGTPSGWGVNFSAAKWINDAYMPFLRAGYADDGGSLLEVSVSVGVATEILEEQALAGVAGNWGEPNGDTFGAGLDDQFGIEAFLR
;
A
#
# COMPACT_ATOMS: atom_id res chain seq x y z
N MET A 1 0.69 -14.83 2.72
CA MET A 1 1.77 -13.85 2.98
C MET A 1 2.85 -14.52 3.81
N LEU A 2 4.12 -14.28 3.47
CA LEU A 2 5.30 -14.75 4.20
C LEU A 2 6.24 -13.56 4.42
N ALA A 3 6.85 -13.48 5.60
CA ALA A 3 7.79 -12.41 5.95
C ALA A 3 9.07 -13.02 6.53
N GLY A 4 10.21 -12.38 6.29
CA GLY A 4 11.50 -12.82 6.80
C GLY A 4 12.47 -11.66 7.00
N TRP A 5 13.32 -11.79 8.02
CA TRP A 5 14.42 -10.87 8.27
C TRP A 5 15.64 -11.29 7.44
N LEU A 6 16.24 -10.32 6.74
CA LEU A 6 17.50 -10.49 6.02
C LEU A 6 18.69 -10.06 6.89
N SER A 7 18.46 -9.15 7.83
CA SER A 7 19.39 -8.70 8.86
C SER A 7 18.62 -8.13 10.07
N ASP A 8 19.31 -7.48 11.00
CA ASP A 8 18.68 -6.85 12.17
C ASP A 8 17.71 -5.70 11.79
N ASP A 9 17.96 -5.07 10.64
CA ASP A 9 17.26 -3.85 10.21
C ASP A 9 16.58 -4.00 8.83
N LEU A 10 16.79 -5.11 8.11
CA LEU A 10 16.24 -5.35 6.78
C LEU A 10 15.28 -6.54 6.78
N TYR A 11 14.15 -6.37 6.10
CA TYR A 11 13.14 -7.41 5.97
C TYR A 11 12.62 -7.52 4.53
N VAL A 12 12.06 -8.68 4.23
CA VAL A 12 11.35 -8.96 2.97
C VAL A 12 9.99 -9.58 3.27
N ILE A 13 8.97 -9.17 2.52
CA ILE A 13 7.62 -9.73 2.59
C ILE A 13 7.20 -10.15 1.19
N GLY A 14 6.69 -11.37 1.05
CA GLY A 14 6.08 -11.87 -0.18
C GLY A 14 4.62 -12.21 0.05
N SER A 15 3.75 -11.85 -0.89
CA SER A 15 2.34 -12.22 -0.84
C SER A 15 1.83 -12.69 -2.20
N ILE A 16 0.93 -13.67 -2.15
CA ILE A 16 0.13 -14.12 -3.28
C ILE A 16 -1.30 -14.26 -2.74
N ALA A 17 -2.27 -13.77 -3.50
CA ALA A 17 -3.68 -13.86 -3.19
C ALA A 17 -4.48 -14.14 -4.48
N ASN A 18 -5.55 -14.91 -4.37
CA ASN A 18 -6.50 -15.10 -5.47
C ASN A 18 -7.50 -13.93 -5.47
N MET A 19 -7.77 -13.35 -6.63
CA MET A 19 -8.67 -12.21 -6.79
C MET A 19 -10.15 -12.57 -6.77
N ASN A 20 -10.51 -13.84 -6.99
CA ASN A 20 -11.89 -14.33 -6.96
C ASN A 20 -12.35 -14.77 -5.56
N GLY A 21 -11.67 -14.33 -4.50
CA GLY A 21 -12.03 -14.71 -3.14
C GLY A 21 -13.42 -14.22 -2.74
N ASP A 22 -14.42 -15.10 -2.78
CA ASP A 22 -15.75 -14.88 -2.21
C ASP A 22 -15.77 -15.20 -0.70
N PRO A 23 -15.87 -14.21 0.20
CA PRO A 23 -15.90 -14.47 1.64
C PRO A 23 -17.18 -15.18 2.12
N THR A 24 -18.20 -15.34 1.26
CA THR A 24 -19.45 -16.03 1.59
C THR A 24 -19.40 -17.54 1.34
N ASP A 25 -18.43 -18.02 0.55
CA ASP A 25 -18.15 -19.46 0.38
C ASP A 25 -16.64 -19.77 0.44
N PRO A 26 -16.08 -19.93 1.66
CA PRO A 26 -14.64 -20.05 1.85
C PRO A 26 -14.06 -21.42 1.49
N PHE A 27 -14.88 -22.44 1.24
CA PHE A 27 -14.42 -23.83 1.04
C PHE A 27 -14.25 -24.21 -0.44
N ASP A 28 -14.91 -23.52 -1.37
CA ASP A 28 -14.74 -23.71 -2.82
C ASP A 28 -13.38 -23.16 -3.35
N HIS A 29 -12.67 -22.36 -2.53
CA HIS A 29 -11.44 -21.65 -2.94
C HIS A 29 -10.17 -22.47 -3.01
N VAL A 30 -10.15 -23.68 -2.42
CA VAL A 30 -8.94 -24.53 -2.45
C VAL A 30 -8.75 -25.16 -3.83
N GLU A 31 -9.86 -25.43 -4.54
CA GLU A 31 -9.83 -25.98 -5.91
C GLU A 31 -9.62 -24.87 -6.96
N SER A 32 -10.27 -23.71 -6.81
CA SER A 32 -10.13 -22.58 -7.75
C SER A 32 -8.74 -21.92 -7.74
N PHE A 33 -8.00 -22.00 -6.64
CA PHE A 33 -6.64 -21.45 -6.53
C PHE A 33 -5.64 -22.06 -7.55
N PHE A 34 -5.90 -23.27 -8.04
CA PHE A 34 -5.03 -23.95 -9.00
C PHE A 34 -5.59 -24.01 -10.43
N ASP A 35 -6.87 -23.73 -10.62
CA ASP A 35 -7.57 -23.82 -11.91
C ASP A 35 -7.83 -22.46 -12.58
N GLU A 36 -7.94 -21.36 -11.83
CA GLU A 36 -8.10 -19.98 -12.35
C GLU A 36 -6.87 -19.13 -12.00
N SER A 37 -6.08 -18.75 -13.00
CA SER A 37 -4.80 -18.04 -12.84
C SER A 37 -4.96 -16.53 -12.65
N GLU A 38 -5.90 -16.11 -11.80
CA GLU A 38 -6.23 -14.70 -11.53
C GLU A 38 -5.61 -14.28 -10.19
N LEU A 39 -4.30 -14.06 -10.19
CA LEU A 39 -3.51 -13.85 -8.98
C LEU A 39 -3.07 -12.39 -8.82
N PHE A 40 -3.15 -11.93 -7.57
CA PHE A 40 -2.39 -10.78 -7.10
C PHE A 40 -1.11 -11.28 -6.42
N SER A 41 0.04 -10.75 -6.83
CA SER A 41 1.34 -11.07 -6.25
C SER A 41 2.08 -9.80 -5.86
N SER A 42 2.79 -9.82 -4.73
CA SER A 42 3.65 -8.71 -4.33
C SER A 42 4.92 -9.15 -3.61
N VAL A 43 5.94 -8.30 -3.73
CA VAL A 43 7.18 -8.39 -2.98
C VAL A 43 7.51 -7.02 -2.40
N GLU A 44 7.79 -6.99 -1.11
CA GLU A 44 8.21 -5.79 -0.38
C GLU A 44 9.60 -5.99 0.19
N LEU A 45 10.42 -4.97 0.04
CA LEU A 45 11.69 -4.83 0.72
C LEU A 45 11.63 -3.61 1.61
N GLY A 46 11.96 -3.79 2.88
CA GLY A 46 11.93 -2.70 3.84
C GLY A 46 13.11 -2.68 4.79
N TRP A 47 13.32 -1.48 5.30
CA TRP A 47 14.30 -1.15 6.31
C TRP A 47 13.57 -0.56 7.52
N THR A 48 14.04 -0.88 8.72
CA THR A 48 13.56 -0.30 9.97
C THR A 48 14.73 0.04 10.89
N SER A 49 14.57 1.02 11.78
CA SER A 49 15.62 1.38 12.75
C SER A 49 15.92 0.26 13.76
N SER A 50 14.96 -0.63 14.01
CA SER A 50 15.12 -1.87 14.77
C SER A 50 13.87 -2.74 14.63
N GLN A 51 13.99 -4.06 14.87
CA GLN A 51 12.86 -4.98 14.75
C GLN A 51 11.64 -4.57 15.61
N ASP A 52 11.88 -4.05 16.81
CA ASP A 52 10.80 -3.59 17.72
C ASP A 52 10.09 -2.31 17.21
N ARG A 53 10.73 -1.57 16.29
CA ARG A 53 10.21 -0.34 15.70
C ARG A 53 9.66 -0.51 14.29
N PHE A 54 9.56 -1.74 13.81
CA PHE A 54 9.04 -2.06 12.48
C PHE A 54 7.75 -1.30 12.13
N TYR A 55 6.81 -1.16 13.06
CA TYR A 55 5.53 -0.47 12.81
C TYR A 55 5.61 1.06 12.81
N THR A 56 6.62 1.66 13.43
CA THR A 56 6.67 3.11 13.69
C THR A 56 7.84 3.82 13.00
N ASP A 57 8.84 3.06 12.57
CA ASP A 57 10.06 3.59 11.96
C ASP A 57 10.49 2.68 10.82
N ASN A 58 9.94 2.90 9.63
CA ASN A 58 10.20 2.06 8.47
C ASN A 58 10.26 2.85 7.16
N VAL A 59 11.02 2.30 6.23
CA VAL A 59 11.08 2.69 4.83
C VAL A 59 10.93 1.41 4.02
N HIS A 60 9.94 1.33 3.13
CA HIS A 60 9.75 0.16 2.31
C HIS A 60 9.32 0.49 0.88
N LEU A 61 9.67 -0.43 -0.02
CA LEU A 61 9.30 -0.41 -1.41
C LEU A 61 8.65 -1.75 -1.75
N THR A 62 7.44 -1.69 -2.31
CA THR A 62 6.63 -2.84 -2.66
C THR A 62 6.38 -2.82 -4.16
N PHE A 63 6.80 -3.87 -4.84
CA PHE A 63 6.38 -4.15 -6.21
C PHE A 63 5.20 -5.11 -6.18
N TRP A 64 4.18 -4.86 -7.00
CA TRP A 64 3.04 -5.74 -7.14
C TRP A 64 2.68 -5.95 -8.60
N HIS A 65 2.07 -7.09 -8.87
CA HIS A 65 1.52 -7.49 -10.15
C HIS A 65 0.16 -8.13 -9.93
N VAL A 66 -0.75 -7.88 -10.86
CA VAL A 66 -2.09 -8.44 -10.87
C VAL A 66 -2.37 -9.02 -12.24
N ASP A 67 -2.82 -10.28 -12.28
CA ASP A 67 -3.28 -10.91 -13.51
C ASP A 67 -4.62 -10.29 -13.94
N SER A 68 -4.96 -10.41 -15.24
CA SER A 68 -6.26 -9.98 -15.72
C SER A 68 -7.38 -10.82 -15.12
N VAL A 69 -8.47 -10.18 -14.71
CA VAL A 69 -9.68 -10.81 -14.20
C VAL A 69 -10.82 -10.60 -15.18
N ASP A 70 -11.10 -11.61 -16.00
CA ASP A 70 -12.09 -11.51 -17.08
C ASP A 70 -13.51 -11.33 -16.51
N SER A 71 -13.81 -12.00 -15.39
CA SER A 71 -15.12 -11.97 -14.72
C SER A 71 -15.50 -10.58 -14.21
N ALA A 72 -14.50 -9.80 -13.78
CA ALA A 72 -14.65 -8.43 -13.28
C ALA A 72 -14.28 -7.36 -14.31
N GLY A 73 -13.86 -7.77 -15.52
CA GLY A 73 -13.37 -6.86 -16.57
C GLY A 73 -12.13 -6.04 -16.15
N THR A 74 -11.32 -6.58 -15.24
CA THR A 74 -10.11 -5.91 -14.74
C THR A 74 -8.91 -6.35 -15.58
N PRO A 75 -8.17 -5.45 -16.22
CA PRO A 75 -7.00 -5.84 -16.99
C PRO A 75 -5.85 -6.27 -16.07
N SER A 76 -4.86 -6.94 -16.63
CA SER A 76 -3.60 -7.17 -15.93
C SER A 76 -2.90 -5.84 -15.67
N GLY A 77 -2.19 -5.73 -14.56
CA GLY A 77 -1.45 -4.51 -14.24
C GLY A 77 -0.33 -4.74 -13.25
N TRP A 78 0.43 -3.69 -13.01
CA TRP A 78 1.52 -3.72 -12.04
C TRP A 78 1.73 -2.35 -11.43
N GLY A 79 2.48 -2.32 -10.35
CA GLY A 79 2.86 -1.05 -9.77
C GLY A 79 3.90 -1.14 -8.69
N VAL A 80 4.24 0.03 -8.19
CA VAL A 80 5.21 0.21 -7.11
C VAL A 80 4.61 1.11 -6.05
N ASN A 81 4.82 0.76 -4.78
CA ASN A 81 4.46 1.58 -3.64
C ASN A 81 5.69 1.82 -2.78
N PHE A 82 5.95 3.08 -2.48
CA PHE A 82 6.97 3.52 -1.54
C PHE A 82 6.29 4.09 -0.31
N SER A 83 6.82 3.77 0.87
CA SER A 83 6.40 4.39 2.12
C SER A 83 7.60 4.63 3.00
N ALA A 84 7.63 5.78 3.64
CA ALA A 84 8.61 6.14 4.66
C ALA A 84 7.89 6.85 5.81
N ALA A 85 8.10 6.38 7.03
CA ALA A 85 7.61 7.02 8.24
C ALA A 85 8.63 6.81 9.36
N LYS A 86 8.89 7.87 10.14
CA LYS A 86 9.86 7.84 11.22
C LYS A 86 9.51 8.85 12.30
N TRP A 87 9.60 8.45 13.56
CA TRP A 87 9.60 9.40 14.67
C TRP A 87 10.93 10.15 14.76
N ILE A 88 10.83 11.47 14.85
CA ILE A 88 11.92 12.40 15.05
C ILE A 88 11.79 13.00 16.45
N ASN A 89 12.81 12.77 17.28
CA ASN A 89 12.88 13.24 18.66
C ASN A 89 11.64 12.87 19.51
N ASP A 90 10.99 11.75 19.20
CA ASP A 90 9.76 11.27 19.85
C ASP A 90 8.62 12.30 19.92
N ALA A 91 8.67 13.32 19.05
CA ALA A 91 7.71 14.42 19.03
C ALA A 91 6.92 14.46 17.73
N TYR A 92 7.59 14.21 16.60
CA TYR A 92 6.97 14.30 15.28
C TYR A 92 7.20 13.04 14.47
N MET A 93 6.15 12.54 13.83
CA MET A 93 6.21 11.45 12.88
C MET A 93 5.82 11.96 11.49
N PRO A 94 6.75 12.56 10.74
CA PRO A 94 6.53 12.79 9.32
C PRO A 94 6.40 11.46 8.57
N PHE A 95 5.59 11.48 7.52
CA PHE A 95 5.51 10.37 6.58
C PHE A 95 5.43 10.86 5.13
N LEU A 96 5.88 9.99 4.23
CA LEU A 96 5.75 10.10 2.79
C LEU A 96 5.27 8.75 2.26
N ARG A 97 4.24 8.76 1.42
CA ARG A 97 3.81 7.60 0.65
C ARG A 97 3.70 8.01 -0.80
N ALA A 98 4.19 7.17 -1.70
CA ALA A 98 4.07 7.38 -3.13
C ALA A 98 3.74 6.06 -3.80
N GLY A 99 2.85 6.10 -4.80
CA GLY A 99 2.46 4.94 -5.58
C GLY A 99 2.47 5.27 -7.05
N TYR A 100 2.85 4.29 -7.86
CA TYR A 100 2.60 4.25 -9.29
C TYR A 100 1.92 2.94 -9.66
N ALA A 101 0.97 3.00 -10.58
CA ALA A 101 0.23 1.85 -11.08
C ALA A 101 -0.01 2.01 -12.59
N ASP A 102 0.31 0.96 -13.33
CA ASP A 102 0.00 0.80 -14.75
C ASP A 102 -1.13 -0.23 -14.83
N ASP A 103 -2.32 0.23 -15.20
CA ASP A 103 -3.56 -0.56 -15.24
C ASP A 103 -3.87 -1.33 -13.93
N GLY A 104 -4.38 -2.57 -14.02
CA GLY A 104 -4.76 -3.41 -12.89
C GLY A 104 -6.05 -2.96 -12.20
N GLY A 105 -6.87 -2.16 -12.89
CA GLY A 105 -8.06 -1.52 -12.32
C GLY A 105 -7.76 -0.50 -11.22
N SER A 106 -6.54 0.07 -11.20
CA SER A 106 -6.16 1.06 -10.20
C SER A 106 -6.95 2.36 -10.37
N LEU A 107 -7.27 3.03 -9.26
CA LEU A 107 -7.98 4.32 -9.33
C LEU A 107 -7.06 5.47 -9.75
N LEU A 108 -5.80 5.40 -9.34
CA LEU A 108 -4.80 6.44 -9.56
C LEU A 108 -3.59 5.80 -10.24
N GLU A 109 -3.11 6.44 -11.30
CA GLU A 109 -1.83 6.08 -11.93
C GLU A 109 -0.68 6.52 -11.03
N VAL A 110 -0.75 7.72 -10.48
CA VAL A 110 0.21 8.23 -9.50
C VAL A 110 -0.52 8.73 -8.27
N SER A 111 0.02 8.46 -7.09
CA SER A 111 -0.46 9.08 -5.84
C SER A 111 0.71 9.43 -4.95
N VAL A 112 0.72 10.64 -4.39
CA VAL A 112 1.72 11.08 -3.41
C VAL A 112 1.01 11.66 -2.22
N SER A 113 1.27 11.09 -1.04
CA SER A 113 0.76 11.56 0.24
C SER A 113 1.89 11.96 1.16
N VAL A 114 1.75 13.12 1.78
CA VAL A 114 2.69 13.61 2.80
C VAL A 114 1.92 14.08 4.02
N GLY A 115 2.51 13.91 5.19
CA GLY A 115 1.90 14.40 6.40
C GLY A 115 2.83 14.31 7.60
N VAL A 116 2.31 14.78 8.72
CA VAL A 116 2.99 14.72 10.02
C VAL A 116 1.96 14.44 11.10
N ALA A 117 2.33 13.59 12.05
CA ALA A 117 1.59 13.36 13.28
C ALA A 117 2.46 13.72 14.49
N THR A 118 1.83 14.05 15.61
CA THR A 118 2.48 14.37 16.87
C THR A 118 1.63 13.90 18.04
N GLU A 119 2.28 13.40 19.07
CA GLU A 119 1.63 13.09 20.33
C GLU A 119 1.38 14.37 21.12
N ILE A 120 0.17 14.49 21.67
CA ILE A 120 -0.27 15.60 22.49
C ILE A 120 -0.84 15.08 23.81
N LEU A 121 -1.11 15.99 24.74
CA LEU A 121 -1.70 15.67 26.05
C LEU A 121 -0.87 14.63 26.83
N GLU A 122 0.46 14.83 26.91
CA GLU A 122 1.37 13.90 27.59
C GLU A 122 1.24 12.45 27.04
N GLU A 123 1.33 12.31 25.71
CA GLU A 123 1.30 11.01 25.00
C GLU A 123 -0.06 10.29 25.04
N GLN A 124 -1.13 10.96 25.46
CA GLN A 124 -2.48 10.38 25.56
C GLN A 124 -3.33 10.53 24.29
N ALA A 125 -2.94 11.39 23.36
CA ALA A 125 -3.67 11.61 22.11
C ALA A 125 -2.70 11.88 20.95
N LEU A 126 -3.14 11.55 19.73
CA LEU A 126 -2.39 11.78 18.50
C LEU A 126 -3.12 12.80 17.63
N ALA A 127 -2.43 13.89 17.29
CA ALA A 127 -2.90 14.86 16.31
C ALA A 127 -2.12 14.69 15.01
N GLY A 128 -2.80 14.84 13.87
CA GLY A 128 -2.13 14.72 12.57
C GLY A 128 -2.78 15.56 11.49
N VAL A 129 -1.97 15.89 10.48
CA VAL A 129 -2.39 16.59 9.27
C VAL A 129 -1.64 15.98 8.09
N ALA A 130 -2.36 15.76 6.98
CA ALA A 130 -1.82 15.18 5.78
C ALA A 130 -2.49 15.76 4.53
N GLY A 131 -1.75 15.75 3.42
CA GLY A 131 -2.25 16.06 2.09
C GLY A 131 -1.91 14.94 1.12
N ASN A 132 -2.77 14.77 0.12
CA ASN A 132 -2.58 13.86 -0.99
C ASN A 132 -2.79 14.59 -2.31
N TRP A 133 -1.95 14.26 -3.29
CA TRP A 133 -2.16 14.54 -4.70
C TRP A 133 -2.22 13.20 -5.43
N GLY A 134 -3.08 13.07 -6.43
CA GLY A 134 -3.17 11.88 -7.25
C GLY A 134 -3.61 12.17 -8.69
N GLU A 135 -2.98 11.49 -9.62
CA GLU A 135 -3.32 11.49 -11.04
C GLU A 135 -4.27 10.31 -11.31
N PRO A 136 -5.51 10.54 -11.80
CA PRO A 136 -6.42 9.47 -12.15
C PRO A 136 -5.83 8.51 -13.17
N ASN A 137 -6.09 7.21 -13.00
CA ASN A 137 -5.59 6.22 -13.95
C ASN A 137 -6.27 6.37 -15.32
N GLY A 138 -5.48 6.66 -16.34
CA GLY A 138 -5.96 6.86 -17.71
C GLY A 138 -6.46 5.59 -18.38
N ASP A 139 -5.90 4.42 -18.05
CA ASP A 139 -6.35 3.12 -18.56
C ASP A 139 -7.72 2.74 -17.99
N THR A 140 -7.99 3.13 -16.73
CA THR A 140 -9.25 2.83 -16.04
C THR A 140 -10.37 3.80 -16.41
N PHE A 141 -10.09 5.10 -16.48
CA PHE A 141 -11.12 6.13 -16.64
C PHE A 141 -11.06 6.91 -17.96
N GLY A 142 -10.05 6.66 -18.80
CA GLY A 142 -9.76 7.44 -20.00
C GLY A 142 -8.84 8.63 -19.72
N ALA A 143 -8.11 9.04 -20.76
CA ALA A 143 -7.14 10.12 -20.66
C ALA A 143 -7.78 11.52 -20.49
N GLY A 144 -7.02 12.44 -19.89
CA GLY A 144 -7.37 13.86 -19.81
C GLY A 144 -8.27 14.26 -18.65
N LEU A 145 -8.31 13.44 -17.58
CA LEU A 145 -8.92 13.83 -16.31
C LEU A 145 -7.99 14.77 -15.53
N ASP A 146 -8.60 15.65 -14.73
CA ASP A 146 -7.87 16.53 -13.83
C ASP A 146 -7.36 15.77 -12.60
N ASP A 147 -6.20 16.20 -12.09
CA ASP A 147 -5.61 15.71 -10.85
C ASP A 147 -6.55 15.91 -9.65
N GLN A 148 -6.45 14.99 -8.68
CA GLN A 148 -7.19 15.03 -7.43
C GLN A 148 -6.30 15.46 -6.27
N PHE A 149 -6.87 16.24 -5.35
CA PHE A 149 -6.21 16.67 -4.13
C PHE A 149 -7.06 16.36 -2.91
N GLY A 150 -6.45 15.80 -1.88
CA GLY A 150 -7.07 15.49 -0.60
C GLY A 150 -6.31 16.16 0.55
N ILE A 151 -7.04 16.53 1.60
CA ILE A 151 -6.45 16.98 2.86
C ILE A 151 -7.22 16.33 4.01
N GLU A 152 -6.49 15.90 5.03
CA GLU A 152 -7.05 15.33 6.24
C GLU A 152 -6.37 15.95 7.46
N ALA A 153 -7.16 16.17 8.51
CA ALA A 153 -6.66 16.45 9.84
C ALA A 153 -7.46 15.63 10.85
N PHE A 154 -6.79 15.06 11.85
CA PHE A 154 -7.43 14.25 12.87
C PHE A 154 -6.89 14.53 14.26
N LEU A 155 -7.69 14.16 15.26
CA LEU A 155 -7.31 14.02 16.66
C LEU A 155 -7.95 12.72 17.17
N ARG A 156 -7.15 11.82 17.73
CA ARG A 156 -7.62 10.54 18.28
C ARG A 156 -6.94 10.19 19.60
#